data_AF-A0AAV6BB04-F1
#
_entry.id   AF-A0AAV6BB04-F1
#
_cell.length_a   1.000
_cell.length_b   1.000
_cell.length_c   1.000
_cell.angle_alpha   90.00
_cell.angle_beta   90.00
_cell.angle_gamma   90.00
#
_symmetry.space_group_name_H-M   'P 1'
#
loop_
_entity.id
_entity.type
_entity.pdbx_description
1 polymer ?
#
loop_
_entity_poly.entity_id
_entity_poly.type
_entity_poly.pdbx_seq_one_letter_code
_entity_poly.pdbx_strand_id
1 'polypeptide(L)'
;MNLAEDLRASLQEILVPGTVEIRENGGRVTSASPLSWEIRGNSEKPLLHLWSESCNVTRRVVAITGNSQDRLALAVERFGRARPERLEIVRLEYAPGPRDLSREGYCEQLRRILAEQFPDETLEKISVAQDLEHSLSKIYTRGILRRGPSNVAFLAVPEGESQDALDSSLTYGLLWLEKSRQSAKRAGLATLRLILPKGKSAIVANRLRALREGLAVEVYELDPLSETLNCVDPCANGNVASWLVPRRETQLLLDRASSALAPLIAFSPESIRAHATPHSQEVVLRFRGLAFARWQQNKIYFGSDSTWEELRNKNEPALKQLIANLQNFRSPLASNVRHALYRAQAERWMQTLVCQDVTRIDISLDPEHVYEQIFAQVAGQHGILDLLCVTRSRRLAILELKATENVDLPFQAADYWSRIRWHQSQADFARYGYFPGLELQSAPPLVYLIAPALRFHPTTDTLQRYLSRDMEIIRVGLAESWRRGLRVMFRQ
;
A
#
# COMPACT_ATOMS: atom_id res chain seq x y z
N MET A 1 24.96 -33.50 -34.61
CA MET A 1 23.76 -33.28 -33.79
C MET A 1 22.57 -33.20 -34.73
N ASN A 2 21.58 -34.06 -34.54
CA ASN A 2 20.41 -34.15 -35.40
C ASN A 2 19.33 -33.20 -34.85
N LEU A 3 19.30 -31.96 -35.33
CA LEU A 3 18.42 -30.90 -34.82
C LEU A 3 16.94 -31.32 -34.81
N ALA A 4 16.51 -32.14 -35.78
CA ALA A 4 15.15 -32.66 -35.82
C ALA A 4 14.82 -33.64 -34.69
N GLU A 5 15.78 -34.44 -34.22
CA GLU A 5 15.61 -35.35 -33.08
C GLU A 5 15.60 -34.57 -31.76
N ASP A 6 16.53 -33.64 -31.58
CA ASP A 6 16.61 -32.78 -30.39
C ASP A 6 15.36 -31.91 -30.24
N LEU A 7 14.85 -31.37 -31.35
CA LEU A 7 13.60 -30.61 -31.39
C LEU A 7 12.40 -31.48 -31.03
N ARG A 8 12.34 -32.72 -31.54
CA ARG A 8 11.26 -33.66 -31.24
C ARG A 8 11.22 -34.00 -29.75
N ALA A 9 12.36 -34.30 -29.15
CA ALA A 9 12.47 -34.57 -27.71
C ALA A 9 12.03 -33.35 -26.88
N SER A 10 12.50 -32.15 -27.25
CA SER A 10 12.15 -30.90 -26.55
C SER A 10 10.65 -30.58 -26.64
N LEU A 11 10.02 -30.82 -27.80
CA LEU A 11 8.57 -30.62 -27.98
C LEU A 11 7.74 -31.63 -27.19
N GLN A 12 8.16 -32.90 -27.14
CA GLN A 12 7.51 -33.92 -26.31
C GLN A 12 7.59 -33.56 -24.82
N GLU A 13 8.73 -33.04 -24.38
CA GLU A 13 8.93 -32.64 -22.99
C GLU A 13 8.10 -31.40 -22.61
N ILE A 14 8.02 -30.39 -23.49
CA ILE A 14 7.32 -29.14 -23.17
C ILE A 14 5.81 -29.18 -23.47
N LEU A 15 5.34 -30.05 -24.37
CA LEU A 15 3.93 -30.17 -24.77
C LEU A 15 3.16 -31.34 -24.10
N VAL A 16 3.62 -31.81 -22.92
CA VAL A 16 2.80 -32.63 -21.98
C VAL A 16 1.49 -31.90 -21.64
N PRO A 17 0.37 -32.57 -21.32
CA PRO A 17 -0.93 -31.93 -21.06
C PRO A 17 -0.83 -30.70 -20.15
N GLY A 18 -1.27 -29.56 -20.65
CA GLY A 18 -1.20 -28.24 -20.00
C GLY A 18 -1.49 -27.12 -21.01
N THR A 19 -1.63 -25.87 -20.53
CA THR A 19 -1.80 -24.71 -21.44
C THR A 19 -0.44 -24.10 -21.76
N VAL A 20 -0.16 -23.94 -23.05
CA VAL A 20 1.08 -23.32 -23.55
C VAL A 20 0.82 -22.02 -24.29
N GLU A 21 1.74 -21.08 -24.18
CA GLU A 21 1.74 -19.82 -24.90
C GLU A 21 2.82 -19.83 -25.98
N ILE A 22 2.45 -19.42 -27.19
CA ILE A 22 3.38 -19.26 -28.32
C ILE A 22 3.69 -17.77 -28.45
N ARG A 23 4.98 -17.41 -28.44
CA ARG A 23 5.47 -16.03 -28.60
C ARG A 23 6.40 -15.91 -29.81
N GLU A 24 6.28 -14.83 -30.57
CA GLU A 24 7.22 -14.45 -31.62
C GLU A 24 7.85 -13.09 -31.31
N ASN A 25 9.18 -13.04 -31.27
CA ASN A 25 9.97 -11.84 -30.93
C ASN A 25 9.52 -11.14 -29.64
N GLY A 26 9.03 -11.92 -28.66
CA GLY A 26 8.53 -11.43 -27.37
C GLY A 26 7.06 -11.02 -27.35
N GLY A 27 6.38 -10.95 -28.49
CA GLY A 27 4.93 -10.74 -28.57
C GLY A 27 4.16 -12.07 -28.53
N ARG A 28 3.05 -12.12 -27.77
CA ARG A 28 2.16 -13.28 -27.72
C ARG A 28 1.46 -13.46 -29.08
N VAL A 29 1.58 -14.64 -29.66
CA VAL A 29 0.83 -15.04 -30.87
C VAL A 29 -0.53 -15.60 -30.44
N THR A 30 -0.53 -16.54 -29.50
CA THR A 30 -1.74 -17.22 -28.99
C THR A 30 -1.41 -18.09 -27.78
N SER A 31 -2.44 -18.59 -27.11
CA SER A 31 -2.35 -19.65 -26.10
C SER A 31 -3.26 -20.81 -26.49
N ALA A 32 -2.78 -22.04 -26.37
CA ALA A 32 -3.52 -23.23 -26.81
C ALA A 32 -3.40 -24.39 -25.82
N SER A 33 -4.48 -25.16 -25.70
CA SER A 33 -4.51 -26.48 -25.06
C SER A 33 -5.66 -27.32 -25.65
N PRO A 34 -5.40 -28.52 -26.21
CA PRO A 34 -4.10 -29.08 -26.56
C PRO A 34 -3.49 -28.38 -27.80
N LEU A 35 -2.17 -28.25 -27.84
CA LEU A 35 -1.44 -27.80 -29.03
C LEU A 35 -0.90 -29.03 -29.77
N SER A 36 -1.35 -29.24 -31.00
CA SER A 36 -0.83 -30.29 -31.86
C SER A 36 0.39 -29.79 -32.64
N TRP A 37 1.30 -30.71 -32.96
CA TRP A 37 2.55 -30.36 -33.62
C TRP A 37 3.06 -31.48 -34.54
N GLU A 38 3.82 -31.09 -35.56
CA GLU A 38 4.46 -31.99 -36.50
C GLU A 38 5.81 -31.39 -36.95
N ILE A 39 6.80 -32.26 -37.17
CA ILE A 39 8.09 -31.89 -37.76
C ILE A 39 8.21 -32.58 -39.13
N ARG A 40 8.47 -31.80 -40.18
CA ARG A 40 8.69 -32.27 -41.55
C ARG A 40 10.05 -31.79 -42.09
N GLY A 41 10.59 -32.45 -43.12
CA GLY A 41 11.76 -31.97 -43.88
C GLY A 41 13.12 -32.47 -43.36
N ASN A 42 14.19 -31.78 -43.79
CA ASN A 42 15.59 -32.17 -43.57
C ASN A 42 15.99 -32.10 -42.08
N SER A 43 16.81 -33.04 -41.61
CA SER A 43 17.32 -33.15 -40.23
C SER A 43 18.09 -31.92 -39.76
N GLU A 44 18.75 -31.20 -40.67
CA GLU A 44 19.52 -29.98 -40.34
C GLU A 44 18.67 -28.70 -40.29
N LYS A 45 17.51 -28.68 -40.96
CA LYS A 45 16.61 -27.52 -41.02
C LYS A 45 15.13 -27.97 -41.01
N PRO A 46 14.66 -28.54 -39.89
CA PRO A 46 13.30 -29.07 -39.81
C PRO A 46 12.25 -27.96 -39.93
N LEU A 47 11.14 -28.28 -40.58
CA LEU A 47 9.95 -27.46 -40.62
C LEU A 47 9.03 -27.86 -39.47
N LEU A 48 8.86 -26.96 -38.51
CA LEU A 48 7.94 -27.11 -37.38
C LEU A 48 6.57 -26.56 -37.75
N HIS A 49 5.53 -27.37 -37.59
CA HIS A 49 4.14 -26.98 -37.70
C HIS A 49 3.46 -27.15 -36.34
N LEU A 50 2.83 -26.09 -35.84
CA LEU A 50 2.06 -26.04 -34.59
C LEU A 50 0.63 -25.60 -34.91
N TRP A 51 -0.38 -26.35 -34.45
CA TRP A 51 -1.77 -25.99 -34.68
C TRP A 51 -2.71 -26.31 -33.51
N SER A 52 -3.79 -25.53 -33.43
CA SER A 52 -4.97 -25.70 -32.59
C SER A 52 -6.15 -24.97 -33.23
N GLU A 53 -7.32 -24.92 -32.58
CA GLU A 53 -8.47 -24.14 -33.07
C GLU A 53 -8.16 -22.64 -33.23
N SER A 54 -7.29 -22.09 -32.38
CA SER A 54 -6.95 -20.67 -32.34
C SER A 54 -5.55 -20.35 -32.89
N CYS A 55 -4.83 -21.33 -33.45
CA CYS A 55 -3.44 -21.19 -33.87
C CYS A 55 -3.10 -22.04 -35.09
N ASN A 56 -2.37 -21.48 -36.05
CA ASN A 56 -1.70 -22.24 -37.10
C ASN A 56 -0.36 -21.57 -37.46
N VAL A 57 0.75 -22.15 -37.00
CA VAL A 57 2.10 -21.58 -37.13
C VAL A 57 3.03 -22.60 -37.76
N THR A 58 3.61 -22.24 -38.91
CA THR A 58 4.63 -23.06 -39.59
C THR A 58 5.92 -22.27 -39.75
N ARG A 59 7.03 -22.82 -39.24
CA ARG A 59 8.34 -22.15 -39.19
C ARG A 59 9.48 -23.12 -39.46
N ARG A 60 10.53 -22.66 -40.14
CA ARG A 60 11.75 -23.46 -40.32
C ARG A 60 12.67 -23.22 -39.13
N VAL A 61 13.06 -24.27 -38.42
CA VAL A 61 13.90 -24.16 -37.23
C VAL A 61 15.36 -24.18 -37.64
N VAL A 62 16.09 -23.15 -37.23
CA VAL A 62 17.53 -22.97 -37.49
C VAL A 62 18.36 -23.48 -36.31
N ALA A 63 17.90 -23.22 -35.08
CA ALA A 63 18.56 -23.68 -33.87
C ALA A 63 17.60 -23.70 -32.67
N ILE A 64 17.88 -24.56 -31.69
CA ILE A 64 17.34 -24.45 -30.34
C ILE A 64 18.24 -23.49 -29.57
N THR A 65 17.69 -22.36 -29.15
CA THR A 65 18.42 -21.27 -28.47
C THR A 65 18.28 -21.29 -26.96
N GLY A 66 17.34 -22.07 -26.43
CA GLY A 66 17.17 -22.35 -25.02
C GLY A 66 16.14 -23.45 -24.81
N ASN A 67 16.43 -24.36 -23.89
CA ASN A 67 15.52 -25.44 -23.50
C ASN A 67 15.53 -25.56 -21.97
N SER A 68 14.37 -25.37 -21.35
CA SER A 68 14.12 -25.56 -19.92
C SER A 68 12.74 -26.19 -19.72
N GLN A 69 12.47 -26.69 -18.52
CA GLN A 69 11.20 -27.37 -18.20
C GLN A 69 9.95 -26.52 -18.46
N ASP A 70 10.09 -25.19 -18.43
CA ASP A 70 9.01 -24.20 -18.59
C ASP A 70 9.04 -23.48 -19.95
N ARG A 71 10.13 -23.57 -20.72
CA ARG A 71 10.33 -22.77 -21.94
C ARG A 71 11.23 -23.46 -22.98
N LEU A 72 10.74 -23.46 -24.22
CA LEU A 72 11.51 -23.82 -25.41
C LEU A 72 11.65 -22.58 -26.30
N ALA A 73 12.88 -22.12 -26.50
CA ALA A 73 13.21 -20.98 -27.35
C ALA A 73 13.94 -21.43 -28.62
N LEU A 74 13.40 -21.06 -29.78
CA LEU A 74 13.86 -21.47 -31.10
C LEU A 74 14.25 -20.25 -31.93
N ALA A 75 15.35 -20.35 -32.66
CA ALA A 75 15.65 -19.46 -33.77
C ALA A 75 14.97 -20.01 -35.02
N VAL A 76 14.08 -19.23 -35.64
CA VAL A 76 13.25 -19.69 -36.75
C VAL A 76 13.26 -18.74 -37.95
N GLU A 77 13.15 -19.30 -39.14
CA GLU A 77 12.95 -18.57 -40.39
C GLU A 77 11.48 -18.63 -40.81
N ARG A 78 10.93 -17.46 -41.18
CA ARG A 78 9.64 -17.35 -41.85
C ARG A 78 9.84 -17.39 -43.36
N PHE A 79 8.94 -18.04 -44.09
CA PHE A 79 8.94 -18.03 -45.55
C PHE A 79 8.97 -16.58 -46.07
N GLY A 80 10.01 -16.23 -46.83
CA GLY A 80 10.20 -14.91 -47.42
C GLY A 80 11.01 -13.90 -46.59
N ARG A 81 11.54 -14.25 -45.41
CA ARG A 81 12.45 -13.39 -44.62
C ARG A 81 13.79 -14.05 -44.36
N ALA A 82 14.88 -13.32 -44.59
CA ALA A 82 16.25 -13.82 -44.49
C ALA A 82 16.84 -13.77 -43.06
N ARG A 83 16.22 -13.05 -42.12
CA ARG A 83 16.70 -12.95 -40.73
C ARG A 83 15.94 -13.93 -39.83
N PRO A 84 16.63 -14.74 -39.01
CA PRO A 84 15.98 -15.61 -38.05
C PRO A 84 15.32 -14.78 -36.94
N GLU A 85 14.08 -15.12 -36.65
CA GLU A 85 13.24 -14.55 -35.59
C GLU A 85 13.20 -15.52 -34.39
N ARG A 86 12.83 -15.02 -33.21
CA ARG A 86 12.76 -15.83 -31.99
C ARG A 86 11.34 -16.34 -31.78
N LEU A 87 11.15 -17.65 -31.76
CA LEU A 87 9.90 -18.31 -31.39
C LEU A 87 10.06 -18.93 -30.00
N GLU A 88 9.18 -18.62 -29.06
CA GLU A 88 9.16 -19.24 -27.73
C GLU A 88 7.85 -20.00 -27.51
N ILE A 89 7.95 -21.20 -26.97
CA ILE A 89 6.83 -21.98 -26.42
C ILE A 89 7.01 -21.99 -24.90
N VAL A 90 6.03 -21.49 -24.15
CA VAL A 90 6.11 -21.30 -22.70
C VAL A 90 4.96 -22.01 -22.01
N ARG A 91 5.23 -22.78 -20.95
CA ARG A 91 4.17 -23.35 -20.09
C ARG A 91 3.59 -22.29 -19.19
N LEU A 92 2.26 -22.11 -19.20
CA LEU A 92 1.61 -21.15 -18.32
C LEU A 92 1.59 -21.60 -16.85
N GLU A 93 1.58 -22.90 -16.59
CA GLU A 93 1.60 -23.47 -15.23
C GLU A 93 2.93 -23.24 -14.49
N TYR A 94 4.00 -22.97 -15.24
CA TYR A 94 5.35 -22.72 -14.74
C TYR A 94 5.94 -21.41 -15.26
N ALA A 95 5.10 -20.53 -15.82
CA ALA A 95 5.57 -19.25 -16.31
C ALA A 95 6.23 -18.52 -15.13
N PRO A 96 7.50 -18.05 -15.27
CA PRO A 96 8.06 -17.15 -14.28
C PRO A 96 7.07 -16.00 -14.09
N GLY A 97 6.91 -15.59 -12.82
CA GLY A 97 5.99 -14.53 -12.43
C GLY A 97 6.07 -13.32 -13.37
N PRO A 98 4.99 -12.52 -13.46
CA PRO A 98 4.83 -11.44 -14.43
C PRO A 98 6.16 -10.71 -14.61
N ARG A 99 6.76 -10.83 -15.80
CA ARG A 99 8.04 -10.16 -16.08
C ARG A 99 7.82 -8.68 -15.78
N ASP A 100 8.68 -8.09 -14.96
CA ASP A 100 8.73 -6.64 -14.77
C ASP A 100 8.87 -5.99 -16.14
N LEU A 101 7.76 -5.52 -16.70
CA LEU A 101 7.75 -4.79 -17.95
C LEU A 101 8.52 -3.50 -17.69
N SER A 102 9.33 -3.08 -18.67
CA SER A 102 9.81 -1.70 -18.65
C SER A 102 8.61 -0.75 -18.65
N ARG A 103 8.78 0.46 -18.12
CA ARG A 103 7.70 1.45 -18.05
C ARG A 103 7.13 1.75 -19.42
N GLU A 104 8.00 1.81 -20.44
CA GLU A 104 7.60 1.96 -21.84
C GLU A 104 6.83 0.73 -22.34
N GLY A 105 7.27 -0.49 -21.99
CA GLY A 105 6.58 -1.73 -22.34
C GLY A 105 5.17 -1.81 -21.74
N TYR A 106 5.02 -1.41 -20.48
CA TYR A 106 3.72 -1.34 -19.81
C TYR A 106 2.80 -0.27 -20.44
N CYS A 107 3.34 0.86 -20.89
CA CYS A 107 2.56 1.86 -21.63
C CYS A 107 1.99 1.32 -22.94
N GLU A 108 2.80 0.59 -23.72
CA GLU A 108 2.34 0.00 -24.98
C GLU A 108 1.33 -1.12 -24.75
N GLN A 109 1.55 -1.95 -23.70
CA GLN A 109 0.56 -2.94 -23.28
C GLN A 109 -0.77 -2.27 -22.94
N LEU A 110 -0.76 -1.24 -22.11
CA LEU A 110 -1.97 -0.54 -21.68
C LEU A 110 -2.67 0.15 -22.86
N ARG A 111 -1.92 0.72 -23.82
CA ARG A 111 -2.48 1.31 -25.04
C ARG A 111 -3.29 0.28 -25.84
N ARG A 112 -2.76 -0.93 -26.02
CA ARG A 112 -3.46 -2.02 -26.71
C ARG A 112 -4.72 -2.44 -25.96
N ILE A 113 -4.59 -2.71 -24.65
CA ILE A 113 -5.70 -3.15 -23.79
C ILE A 113 -6.85 -2.13 -23.78
N LEU A 114 -6.54 -0.84 -23.64
CA LEU A 114 -7.55 0.22 -23.65
C LEU A 114 -8.28 0.31 -25.00
N ALA A 115 -7.55 0.17 -26.11
CA ALA A 115 -8.15 0.21 -27.45
C ALA A 115 -9.04 -1.01 -27.74
N GLU A 116 -8.66 -2.19 -27.22
CA GLU A 116 -9.42 -3.43 -27.41
C GLU A 116 -10.69 -3.46 -26.54
N GLN A 117 -10.62 -3.03 -25.28
CA GLN A 117 -11.74 -3.15 -24.33
C GLN A 117 -12.67 -1.94 -24.28
N PHE A 118 -12.20 -0.77 -24.73
CA PHE A 118 -13.00 0.44 -24.81
C PHE A 118 -12.96 1.02 -26.23
N PRO A 119 -13.56 0.34 -27.23
CA PRO A 119 -13.49 0.76 -28.64
C PRO A 119 -14.13 2.14 -28.89
N ASP A 120 -15.06 2.57 -28.03
CA ASP A 120 -15.71 3.88 -28.10
C ASP A 120 -14.89 5.01 -27.42
N GLU A 121 -13.75 4.68 -26.82
CA GLU A 121 -12.87 5.63 -26.14
C GLU A 121 -11.56 5.84 -26.94
N THR A 122 -11.18 7.09 -27.17
CA THR A 122 -9.93 7.42 -27.85
C THR A 122 -8.85 7.85 -26.86
N LEU A 123 -7.68 7.21 -26.89
CA LEU A 123 -6.53 7.61 -26.09
C LEU A 123 -5.89 8.90 -26.62
N GLU A 124 -6.10 10.03 -25.92
CA GLU A 124 -5.51 11.32 -26.30
C GLU A 124 -4.07 11.48 -25.80
N LYS A 125 -3.79 10.97 -24.61
CA LYS A 125 -2.50 11.17 -23.93
C LYS A 125 -2.20 9.98 -23.03
N ILE A 126 -0.94 9.54 -23.04
CA ILE A 126 -0.37 8.59 -22.09
C ILE A 126 1.05 9.04 -21.72
N SER A 127 1.44 8.91 -20.45
CA SER A 127 2.76 9.33 -19.99
C SER A 127 3.15 8.63 -18.68
N VAL A 128 4.45 8.40 -18.53
CA VAL A 128 5.15 7.99 -17.31
C VAL A 128 6.22 9.00 -16.89
N ALA A 129 6.23 10.20 -17.50
CA ALA A 129 7.22 11.22 -17.22
C ALA A 129 7.13 11.67 -15.75
N GLN A 130 8.24 12.11 -15.15
CA GLN A 130 8.19 12.68 -13.80
C GLN A 130 7.80 14.14 -13.88
N ASP A 131 7.02 14.59 -12.90
CA ASP A 131 6.71 15.99 -12.70
C ASP A 131 6.71 16.28 -11.20
N LEU A 132 7.83 16.79 -10.71
CA LEU A 132 8.04 17.06 -9.28
C LEU A 132 7.20 18.23 -8.79
N GLU A 133 6.89 19.21 -9.65
CA GLU A 133 6.07 20.38 -9.32
C GLU A 133 4.65 19.97 -8.95
N HIS A 134 4.10 18.97 -9.64
CA HIS A 134 2.75 18.46 -9.43
C HIS A 134 2.71 17.15 -8.64
N SER A 135 3.84 16.76 -8.03
CA SER A 135 4.00 15.51 -7.28
C SER A 135 3.58 14.27 -8.08
N LEU A 136 3.91 14.20 -9.38
CA LEU A 136 3.62 13.05 -10.23
C LEU A 136 4.88 12.20 -10.44
N SER A 137 4.85 10.97 -9.91
CA SER A 137 5.94 10.00 -10.02
C SER A 137 5.99 9.30 -11.39
N LYS A 138 7.12 8.65 -11.69
CA LYS A 138 7.30 7.73 -12.84
C LYS A 138 6.73 6.34 -12.60
N ILE A 139 6.34 6.05 -11.35
CA ILE A 139 5.71 4.78 -10.93
C ILE A 139 4.38 4.55 -11.65
N TYR A 140 3.62 5.64 -11.85
CA TYR A 140 2.27 5.56 -12.37
C TYR A 140 2.20 5.92 -13.86
N THR A 141 1.65 4.99 -14.65
CA THR A 141 1.23 5.30 -16.02
C THR A 141 -0.08 6.07 -15.95
N ARG A 142 -0.14 7.23 -16.59
CA ARG A 142 -1.32 8.09 -16.53
C ARG A 142 -1.64 8.69 -17.88
N GLY A 143 -2.90 9.03 -18.07
CA GLY A 143 -3.35 9.54 -19.36
C GLY A 143 -4.75 10.10 -19.37
N ILE A 144 -5.20 10.47 -20.56
CA ILE A 144 -6.53 10.99 -20.84
C ILE A 144 -7.14 10.18 -21.97
N LEU A 145 -8.36 9.72 -21.74
CA LEU A 145 -9.24 9.10 -22.73
C LEU A 145 -10.36 10.08 -23.08
N ARG A 146 -10.79 10.09 -24.34
CA ARG A 146 -11.98 10.81 -24.81
C ARG A 146 -13.12 9.82 -24.96
N ARG A 147 -14.22 10.04 -24.22
CA ARG A 147 -15.46 9.24 -24.28
C ARG A 147 -16.59 10.15 -24.77
N GLY A 148 -16.85 10.12 -26.08
CA GLY A 148 -17.81 11.04 -26.71
C GLY A 148 -17.43 12.51 -26.47
N PRO A 149 -18.33 13.35 -25.92
CA PRO A 149 -18.03 14.75 -25.59
C PRO A 149 -17.24 14.93 -24.28
N SER A 150 -17.08 13.86 -23.51
CA SER A 150 -16.44 13.88 -22.20
C SER A 150 -15.00 13.36 -22.26
N ASN A 151 -14.23 13.68 -21.24
CA ASN A 151 -12.90 13.14 -21.03
C ASN A 151 -12.88 12.30 -19.76
N VAL A 152 -11.96 11.33 -19.69
CA VAL A 152 -11.69 10.50 -18.53
C VAL A 152 -10.19 10.55 -18.26
N ALA A 153 -9.79 11.01 -17.08
CA ALA A 153 -8.42 10.82 -16.64
C ALA A 153 -8.25 9.39 -16.16
N PHE A 154 -7.13 8.74 -16.49
CA PHE A 154 -6.80 7.46 -15.90
C PHE A 154 -5.41 7.46 -15.27
N LEU A 155 -5.25 6.59 -14.27
CA LEU A 155 -3.99 6.23 -13.66
C LEU A 155 -3.94 4.71 -13.50
N ALA A 156 -2.82 4.11 -13.89
CA ALA A 156 -2.57 2.68 -13.87
C ALA A 156 -1.32 2.35 -13.08
N VAL A 157 -1.39 1.30 -12.25
CA VAL A 157 -0.29 0.80 -11.44
C VAL A 157 0.19 -0.56 -11.99
N PRO A 158 1.46 -0.69 -12.39
CA PRO A 158 2.04 -1.99 -12.74
C PRO A 158 2.05 -2.97 -11.56
N GLU A 159 2.01 -4.27 -11.83
CA GLU A 159 1.97 -5.32 -10.80
C GLU A 159 3.25 -5.43 -9.96
N GLY A 160 4.41 -5.10 -10.55
CA GLY A 160 5.71 -5.14 -9.86
C GLY A 160 5.95 -3.98 -8.89
N GLU A 161 5.03 -3.03 -8.77
CA GLU A 161 5.18 -1.89 -7.85
C GLU A 161 4.86 -2.27 -6.40
N SER A 162 5.41 -1.50 -5.45
CA SER A 162 5.23 -1.77 -4.02
C SER A 162 3.78 -1.60 -3.55
N GLN A 163 3.44 -2.21 -2.41
CA GLN A 163 2.13 -2.01 -1.78
C GLN A 163 1.88 -0.53 -1.44
N ASP A 164 2.91 0.21 -1.03
CA ASP A 164 2.80 1.66 -0.78
C ASP A 164 2.37 2.42 -2.05
N ALA A 165 2.90 2.06 -3.22
CA ALA A 165 2.49 2.66 -4.49
C ALA A 165 1.02 2.33 -4.84
N LEU A 166 0.60 1.10 -4.58
CA LEU A 166 -0.79 0.69 -4.78
C LEU A 166 -1.74 1.48 -3.88
N ASP A 167 -1.40 1.61 -2.59
CA ASP A 167 -2.20 2.31 -1.61
C ASP A 167 -2.33 3.80 -1.99
N SER A 168 -1.24 4.45 -2.40
CA SER A 168 -1.22 5.86 -2.80
C SER A 168 -1.83 6.15 -4.19
N SER A 169 -2.25 5.12 -4.93
CA SER A 169 -2.73 5.27 -6.32
C SER A 169 -3.90 6.26 -6.46
N LEU A 170 -4.85 6.27 -5.53
CA LEU A 170 -5.95 7.24 -5.51
C LEU A 170 -5.43 8.68 -5.36
N THR A 171 -4.51 8.91 -4.43
CA THR A 171 -3.91 10.22 -4.18
C THR A 171 -3.28 10.77 -5.46
N TYR A 172 -2.40 9.99 -6.10
CA TYR A 172 -1.75 10.41 -7.34
C TYR A 172 -2.72 10.50 -8.52
N GLY A 173 -3.80 9.71 -8.52
CA GLY A 173 -4.86 9.78 -9.52
C GLY A 173 -5.63 11.09 -9.44
N LEU A 174 -5.94 11.55 -8.23
CA LEU A 174 -6.60 12.83 -7.98
C LEU A 174 -5.68 14.02 -8.29
N LEU A 175 -4.38 13.93 -8.00
CA LEU A 175 -3.42 14.96 -8.41
C LEU A 175 -3.31 15.04 -9.94
N TRP A 176 -3.32 13.90 -10.62
CA TRP A 176 -3.38 13.86 -12.08
C TRP A 176 -4.67 14.48 -12.62
N LEU A 177 -5.81 14.19 -12.01
CA LEU A 177 -7.09 14.78 -12.35
C LEU A 177 -7.08 16.30 -12.18
N GLU A 178 -6.58 16.82 -11.05
CA GLU A 178 -6.47 18.25 -10.77
C GLU A 178 -5.58 18.94 -11.80
N LYS A 179 -4.39 18.40 -12.06
CA LYS A 179 -3.50 18.93 -13.10
C LYS A 179 -4.18 18.95 -14.47
N SER A 180 -4.92 17.90 -14.79
CA SER A 180 -5.60 17.79 -16.09
C SER A 180 -6.71 18.83 -16.26
N ARG A 181 -7.35 19.24 -15.16
CA ARG A 181 -8.39 20.30 -15.14
C ARG A 181 -7.85 21.71 -15.35
N GLN A 182 -6.56 21.95 -15.11
CA GLN A 182 -5.96 23.27 -15.34
C GLN A 182 -5.98 23.69 -16.82
N SER A 183 -6.14 22.73 -17.75
CA SER A 183 -6.39 23.05 -19.15
C SER A 183 -7.85 23.46 -19.37
N ALA A 184 -8.10 24.62 -19.99
CA ALA A 184 -9.45 25.12 -20.28
C ALA A 184 -10.34 24.11 -21.03
N LYS A 185 -9.75 23.28 -21.91
CA LYS A 185 -10.45 22.21 -22.64
C LYS A 185 -10.95 21.07 -21.74
N ARG A 186 -10.48 21.00 -20.50
CA ARG A 186 -10.67 19.88 -19.57
C ARG A 186 -11.13 20.34 -18.18
N ALA A 187 -11.57 21.60 -18.04
CA ALA A 187 -12.05 22.14 -16.78
C ALA A 187 -13.23 21.34 -16.19
N GLY A 188 -14.09 20.76 -17.04
CA GLY A 188 -15.23 19.91 -16.65
C GLY A 188 -14.91 18.43 -16.45
N LEU A 189 -13.63 18.03 -16.43
CA LEU A 189 -13.23 16.62 -16.30
C LEU A 189 -13.68 16.05 -14.95
N ALA A 190 -14.72 15.22 -14.91
CA ALA A 190 -15.31 14.72 -13.67
C ALA A 190 -15.01 13.25 -13.35
N THR A 191 -14.40 12.52 -14.29
CA THR A 191 -14.18 11.07 -14.16
C THR A 191 -12.70 10.73 -14.03
N LEU A 192 -12.37 9.94 -13.00
CA LEU A 192 -11.07 9.31 -12.79
C LEU A 192 -11.21 7.80 -12.90
N ARG A 193 -10.42 7.16 -13.75
CA ARG A 193 -10.31 5.69 -13.85
C ARG A 193 -9.01 5.22 -13.20
N LEU A 194 -9.11 4.35 -12.21
CA LEU A 194 -7.97 3.69 -11.60
C LEU A 194 -7.86 2.26 -12.15
N ILE A 195 -6.68 1.91 -12.64
CA ILE A 195 -6.36 0.57 -13.15
C ILE A 195 -5.31 -0.04 -12.23
N LEU A 196 -5.71 -1.06 -11.49
CA LEU A 196 -4.90 -1.69 -10.44
C LEU A 196 -4.63 -3.15 -10.83
N PRO A 197 -3.57 -3.79 -10.31
CA PRO A 197 -3.37 -5.23 -10.49
C PRO A 197 -4.52 -6.04 -9.90
N LYS A 198 -4.81 -7.19 -10.49
CA LYS A 198 -5.84 -8.13 -10.02
C LYS A 198 -5.71 -8.45 -8.52
N GLY A 199 -6.82 -8.35 -7.79
CA GLY A 199 -6.90 -8.58 -6.36
C GLY A 199 -6.28 -7.49 -5.48
N LYS A 200 -5.89 -6.33 -6.04
CA LYS A 200 -5.22 -5.23 -5.30
C LYS A 200 -6.08 -3.98 -5.14
N SER A 201 -7.37 -4.02 -5.47
CA SER A 201 -8.26 -2.85 -5.38
C SER A 201 -8.84 -2.56 -3.98
N ALA A 202 -8.73 -3.50 -3.03
CA ALA A 202 -9.47 -3.44 -1.77
C ALA A 202 -9.24 -2.15 -0.97
N ILE A 203 -7.97 -1.73 -0.77
CA ILE A 203 -7.65 -0.52 0.00
C ILE A 203 -8.20 0.74 -0.69
N VAL A 204 -8.01 0.84 -2.01
CA VAL A 204 -8.53 1.95 -2.81
C VAL A 204 -10.06 2.02 -2.71
N ALA A 205 -10.75 0.90 -2.84
CA ALA A 205 -12.21 0.84 -2.74
C ALA A 205 -12.74 1.40 -1.40
N ASN A 206 -12.03 1.17 -0.29
CA ASN A 206 -12.40 1.77 1.01
C ASN A 206 -12.22 3.28 1.01
N ARG A 207 -11.09 3.78 0.48
CA ARG A 207 -10.81 5.23 0.39
C ARG A 207 -11.86 5.97 -0.43
N LEU A 208 -12.42 5.33 -1.46
CA LEU A 208 -13.45 5.92 -2.30
C LEU A 208 -14.71 6.29 -1.52
N ARG A 209 -15.02 5.60 -0.41
CA ARG A 209 -16.17 5.91 0.44
C ARG A 209 -16.03 7.22 1.20
N ALA A 210 -14.80 7.70 1.36
CA ALA A 210 -14.52 8.96 2.03
C ALA A 210 -14.50 10.15 1.07
N LEU A 211 -14.70 9.93 -0.24
CA LEU A 211 -14.77 10.99 -1.23
C LEU A 211 -16.11 11.73 -1.18
N ARG A 212 -16.09 12.99 -1.60
CA ARG A 212 -17.31 13.78 -1.80
C ARG A 212 -18.17 13.22 -2.92
N GLU A 213 -19.46 13.48 -2.82
CA GLU A 213 -20.40 13.22 -3.91
C GLU A 213 -20.04 14.04 -5.17
N GLY A 214 -20.29 13.46 -6.35
CA GLY A 214 -20.12 14.12 -7.65
C GLY A 214 -18.76 13.95 -8.33
N LEU A 215 -17.80 13.24 -7.72
CA LEU A 215 -16.64 12.71 -8.44
C LEU A 215 -16.94 11.28 -8.91
N ALA A 216 -16.89 11.04 -10.21
CA ALA A 216 -17.02 9.68 -10.74
C ALA A 216 -15.65 8.99 -10.69
N VAL A 217 -15.51 7.93 -9.89
CA VAL A 217 -14.31 7.11 -9.88
C VAL A 217 -14.65 5.70 -10.36
N GLU A 218 -14.02 5.28 -11.45
CA GLU A 218 -14.12 3.93 -12.00
C GLU A 218 -12.88 3.13 -11.56
N VAL A 219 -13.06 1.93 -11.03
CA VAL A 219 -11.95 1.05 -10.64
C VAL A 219 -11.96 -0.19 -11.51
N TYR A 220 -10.81 -0.50 -12.12
CA TYR A 220 -10.59 -1.70 -12.90
C TYR A 220 -9.41 -2.47 -12.36
N GLU A 221 -9.53 -3.79 -12.37
CA GLU A 221 -8.44 -4.71 -12.08
C GLU A 221 -7.92 -5.32 -13.38
N LEU A 222 -6.62 -5.12 -13.64
CA LEU A 222 -5.90 -5.70 -14.77
C LEU A 222 -5.39 -7.09 -14.39
N ASP A 223 -5.86 -8.10 -15.11
CA ASP A 223 -5.30 -9.45 -15.05
C ASP A 223 -4.07 -9.52 -15.99
N PRO A 224 -2.87 -9.76 -15.46
CA PRO A 224 -1.63 -9.76 -16.25
C PRO A 224 -1.55 -10.93 -17.25
N LEU A 225 -2.27 -12.04 -17.01
CA LEU A 225 -2.20 -13.25 -17.83
C LEU A 225 -3.18 -13.19 -19.00
N SER A 226 -4.40 -12.73 -18.73
CA SER A 226 -5.44 -12.59 -19.75
C SER A 226 -5.42 -11.21 -20.43
N GLU A 227 -4.69 -10.24 -19.86
CA GLU A 227 -4.68 -8.84 -20.31
C GLU A 227 -6.07 -8.19 -20.34
N THR A 228 -6.96 -8.67 -19.46
CA THR A 228 -8.34 -8.20 -19.34
C THR A 228 -8.51 -7.22 -18.19
N LEU A 229 -9.36 -6.20 -18.37
CA LEU A 229 -9.74 -5.25 -17.34
C LEU A 229 -11.11 -5.62 -16.81
N ASN A 230 -11.17 -5.96 -15.53
CA ASN A 230 -12.42 -6.30 -14.87
C ASN A 230 -12.88 -5.10 -14.05
N CYS A 231 -14.11 -4.63 -14.31
CA CYS A 231 -14.70 -3.56 -13.52
C CYS A 231 -14.94 -4.05 -12.09
N VAL A 232 -14.45 -3.30 -11.11
CA VAL A 232 -14.69 -3.57 -9.70
C VAL A 232 -15.70 -2.56 -9.20
N ASP A 233 -16.81 -3.04 -8.65
CA ASP A 233 -17.71 -2.19 -7.89
C ASP A 233 -17.05 -1.86 -6.53
N PRO A 234 -16.68 -0.59 -6.27
CA PRO A 234 -16.09 -0.19 -4.99
C PRO A 234 -17.00 -0.46 -3.79
N CYS A 235 -18.31 -0.54 -4.01
CA CYS A 235 -19.31 -0.82 -2.99
C CYS A 235 -19.47 -2.34 -2.72
N ALA A 236 -19.12 -3.20 -3.70
CA ALA A 236 -19.26 -4.66 -3.57
C ALA A 236 -18.19 -5.27 -2.65
N ASN A 237 -17.01 -4.66 -2.59
CA ASN A 237 -16.05 -4.97 -1.54
C ASN A 237 -16.66 -4.48 -0.21
N GLY A 238 -17.23 -5.42 0.55
CA GLY A 238 -17.85 -5.17 1.85
C GLY A 238 -16.90 -4.41 2.78
N ASN A 239 -17.46 -3.82 3.85
CA ASN A 239 -16.67 -3.16 4.89
C ASN A 239 -15.40 -3.97 5.17
N VAL A 240 -14.23 -3.34 5.06
CA VAL A 240 -13.04 -3.92 5.67
C VAL A 240 -13.42 -4.20 7.10
N ALA A 241 -13.48 -5.48 7.46
CA ALA A 241 -13.82 -5.92 8.79
C ALA A 241 -12.72 -5.41 9.72
N SER A 242 -12.90 -4.19 10.23
CA SER A 242 -12.12 -3.65 11.32
C SER A 242 -12.81 -4.09 12.60
N TRP A 243 -12.03 -4.65 13.51
CA TRP A 243 -12.51 -5.07 14.81
C TRP A 243 -11.88 -4.15 15.85
N LEU A 244 -12.68 -3.60 16.75
CA LEU A 244 -12.15 -2.91 17.91
C LEU A 244 -11.55 -3.95 18.87
N VAL A 245 -10.39 -3.65 19.43
CA VAL A 245 -9.83 -4.47 20.51
C VAL A 245 -10.59 -4.16 21.79
N PRO A 246 -11.21 -5.12 22.49
CA PRO A 246 -11.91 -4.82 23.74
C PRO A 246 -10.96 -4.21 24.78
N ARG A 247 -11.32 -3.04 25.34
CA ARG A 247 -10.44 -2.32 26.29
C ARG A 247 -10.06 -3.18 27.49
N ARG A 248 -10.98 -4.03 27.95
CA ARG A 248 -10.75 -4.93 29.07
C ARG A 248 -9.62 -5.92 28.81
N GLU A 249 -9.47 -6.42 27.58
CA GLU A 249 -8.39 -7.34 27.24
C GLU A 249 -7.02 -6.67 27.33
N THR A 250 -6.92 -5.44 26.80
CA THR A 250 -5.73 -4.60 26.92
C THR A 250 -5.38 -4.36 28.40
N GLN A 251 -6.37 -3.96 29.22
CA GLN A 251 -6.14 -3.70 30.64
C GLN A 251 -5.68 -4.95 31.40
N LEU A 252 -6.37 -6.09 31.19
CA LEU A 252 -6.00 -7.35 31.84
C LEU A 252 -4.58 -7.80 31.50
N LEU A 253 -4.13 -7.57 30.27
CA LEU A 253 -2.78 -7.93 29.85
C LEU A 253 -1.73 -7.00 30.50
N LEU A 254 -2.02 -5.70 30.60
CA LEU A 254 -1.18 -4.75 31.33
C LEU A 254 -1.08 -5.10 32.82
N ASP A 255 -2.21 -5.42 33.46
CA ASP A 255 -2.26 -5.79 34.89
C ASP A 255 -1.41 -7.03 35.17
N ARG A 256 -1.48 -8.05 34.31
CA ARG A 256 -0.66 -9.27 34.40
C ARG A 256 0.85 -8.98 34.28
N ALA A 257 1.23 -8.08 33.37
CA ALA A 257 2.63 -7.74 33.13
C ALA A 257 3.20 -6.74 34.16
N SER A 258 2.33 -6.01 34.88
CA SER A 258 2.68 -4.86 35.71
C SER A 258 3.81 -5.14 36.71
N SER A 259 3.69 -6.21 37.52
CA SER A 259 4.70 -6.54 38.53
C SER A 259 6.07 -6.86 37.92
N ALA A 260 6.11 -7.48 36.74
CA ALA A 260 7.36 -7.85 36.07
C ALA A 260 8.02 -6.63 35.40
N LEU A 261 7.21 -5.72 34.85
CA LEU A 261 7.68 -4.55 34.11
C LEU A 261 7.96 -3.32 34.98
N ALA A 262 7.39 -3.26 36.19
CA ALA A 262 7.56 -2.12 37.11
C ALA A 262 9.03 -1.70 37.35
N PRO A 263 10.00 -2.62 37.55
CA PRO A 263 11.40 -2.24 37.71
C PRO A 263 11.99 -1.57 36.47
N LEU A 264 11.58 -1.98 35.27
CA LEU A 264 12.05 -1.40 34.01
C LEU A 264 11.46 0.00 33.81
N ILE A 265 10.18 0.18 34.12
CA ILE A 265 9.50 1.48 34.03
C ILE A 265 10.12 2.49 35.01
N ALA A 266 10.50 2.04 36.21
CA ALA A 266 11.10 2.88 37.25
C ALA A 266 12.41 3.58 36.85
N PHE A 267 13.14 3.08 35.83
CA PHE A 267 14.33 3.78 35.32
C PHE A 267 14.00 5.14 34.69
N SER A 268 12.83 5.30 34.09
CA SER A 268 12.39 6.56 33.49
C SER A 268 10.88 6.58 33.29
N PRO A 269 10.08 6.79 34.36
CA PRO A 269 8.62 6.67 34.32
C PRO A 269 7.97 7.62 33.32
N GLU A 270 8.53 8.82 33.15
CA GLU A 270 8.03 9.82 32.19
C GLU A 270 8.33 9.49 30.72
N SER A 271 9.31 8.61 30.46
CA SER A 271 9.76 8.29 29.11
C SER A 271 9.42 6.87 28.68
N ILE A 272 9.14 5.96 29.61
CA ILE A 272 8.86 4.55 29.35
C ILE A 272 7.35 4.30 29.49
N ARG A 273 6.73 3.81 28.41
CA ARG A 273 5.32 3.42 28.38
C ARG A 273 5.15 1.96 28.01
N ALA A 274 4.16 1.31 28.61
CA ALA A 274 3.76 -0.04 28.28
C ALA A 274 2.60 -0.03 27.29
N HIS A 275 2.71 -0.83 26.22
CA HIS A 275 1.68 -1.00 25.20
C HIS A 275 1.35 -2.48 25.09
N ALA A 276 0.09 -2.84 25.33
CA ALA A 276 -0.38 -4.21 25.26
C ALA A 276 -0.91 -4.54 23.87
N THR A 277 -0.54 -5.72 23.37
CA THR A 277 -1.06 -6.32 22.13
C THR A 277 -1.80 -7.62 22.50
N PRO A 278 -3.12 -7.58 22.78
CA PRO A 278 -3.86 -8.75 23.25
C PRO A 278 -3.81 -9.96 22.31
N HIS A 279 -3.76 -9.73 20.99
CA HIS A 279 -3.71 -10.79 19.99
C HIS A 279 -2.45 -11.66 20.10
N SER A 280 -1.28 -11.05 20.29
CA SER A 280 0.01 -11.76 20.48
C SER A 280 0.31 -12.06 21.96
N GLN A 281 -0.58 -11.67 22.88
CA GLN A 281 -0.41 -11.79 24.34
C GLN A 281 0.93 -11.22 24.82
N GLU A 282 1.33 -10.08 24.27
CA GLU A 282 2.59 -9.40 24.62
C GLU A 282 2.35 -7.98 25.12
N VAL A 283 3.25 -7.49 25.97
CA VAL A 283 3.33 -6.09 26.40
C VAL A 283 4.68 -5.52 26.02
N VAL A 284 4.71 -4.50 25.17
CA VAL A 284 5.93 -3.85 24.70
C VAL A 284 6.19 -2.59 25.52
N LEU A 285 7.38 -2.48 26.11
CA LEU A 285 7.89 -1.23 26.68
C LEU A 285 8.55 -0.38 25.61
N ARG A 286 8.12 0.88 25.54
CA ARG A 286 8.61 1.86 24.58
C ARG A 286 9.22 3.05 25.30
N PHE A 287 10.45 3.41 24.95
CA PHE A 287 11.10 4.64 25.40
C PHE A 287 10.82 5.74 24.37
N ARG A 288 9.94 6.70 24.72
CA ARG A 288 9.48 7.77 23.81
C ARG A 288 9.05 7.20 22.46
N GLY A 289 8.22 6.17 22.48
CA GLY A 289 7.71 5.48 21.29
C GLY A 289 8.60 4.40 20.68
N LEU A 290 9.90 4.31 21.02
CA LEU A 290 10.79 3.29 20.50
C LEU A 290 10.77 2.04 21.38
N ALA A 291 10.38 0.89 20.83
CA ALA A 291 10.38 -0.38 21.55
C ALA A 291 11.80 -0.78 21.96
N PHE A 292 11.97 -1.20 23.22
CA PHE A 292 13.26 -1.66 23.74
C PHE A 292 13.17 -2.91 24.63
N ALA A 293 11.98 -3.19 25.17
CA ALA A 293 11.70 -4.41 25.92
C ALA A 293 10.28 -4.90 25.61
N ARG A 294 10.06 -6.20 25.74
CA ARG A 294 8.74 -6.83 25.64
C ARG A 294 8.58 -7.92 26.68
N TRP A 295 7.38 -8.06 27.21
CA TRP A 295 6.98 -9.13 28.09
C TRP A 295 6.03 -10.05 27.33
N GLN A 296 6.32 -11.34 27.35
CA GLN A 296 5.50 -12.38 26.72
C GLN A 296 5.71 -13.69 27.49
N GLN A 297 4.63 -14.43 27.75
CA GLN A 297 4.69 -15.72 28.47
C GLN A 297 5.48 -15.64 29.79
N ASN A 298 5.25 -14.60 30.60
CA ASN A 298 5.95 -14.34 31.87
C ASN A 298 7.47 -14.11 31.76
N LYS A 299 7.99 -13.89 30.56
CA LYS A 299 9.41 -13.61 30.32
C LYS A 299 9.59 -12.21 29.75
N ILE A 300 10.68 -11.57 30.14
CA ILE A 300 11.07 -10.27 29.61
C ILE A 300 12.15 -10.50 28.56
N TYR A 301 11.99 -9.85 27.41
CA TYR A 301 12.99 -9.78 26.36
C TYR A 301 13.37 -8.31 26.15
N PHE A 302 14.62 -8.03 25.83
CA PHE A 302 15.08 -6.68 25.49
C PHE A 302 15.96 -6.68 24.25
N GLY A 303 16.04 -5.51 23.60
CA GLY A 303 16.77 -5.33 22.35
C GLY A 303 16.07 -4.33 21.44
N SER A 304 16.28 -4.45 20.13
CA SER A 304 15.71 -3.54 19.13
C SER A 304 15.41 -4.27 17.83
N ASP A 305 14.32 -3.88 17.17
CA ASP A 305 13.89 -4.37 15.85
C ASP A 305 13.80 -5.90 15.76
N SER A 306 14.88 -6.55 15.32
CA SER A 306 14.96 -7.99 15.02
C SER A 306 15.80 -8.81 16.02
N THR A 307 16.49 -8.17 16.96
CA THR A 307 17.30 -8.86 17.98
C THR A 307 16.66 -8.69 19.35
N TRP A 308 16.12 -9.80 19.88
CA TRP A 308 15.47 -9.85 21.19
C TRP A 308 16.12 -10.92 22.04
N GLU A 309 16.70 -10.54 23.16
CA GLU A 309 17.32 -11.46 24.12
C GLU A 309 16.47 -11.57 25.38
N GLU A 310 16.29 -12.79 25.89
CA GLU A 310 15.65 -13.01 27.18
C GLU A 310 16.50 -12.39 28.30
N LEU A 311 15.87 -11.62 29.18
CA LEU A 311 16.50 -11.02 30.35
C LEU A 311 16.84 -12.11 31.37
N ARG A 312 18.12 -12.19 31.72
CA ARG A 312 18.72 -13.08 32.70
C ARG A 312 19.72 -12.29 33.54
N ASN A 313 20.07 -12.76 34.73
CA ASN A 313 21.01 -12.07 35.61
C ASN A 313 22.35 -11.71 34.92
N LYS A 314 22.82 -12.56 33.99
CA LYS A 314 24.06 -12.34 33.25
C LYS A 314 24.03 -11.17 32.25
N ASN A 315 22.86 -10.83 31.70
CA ASN A 315 22.72 -9.77 30.68
C ASN A 315 21.95 -8.55 31.19
N GLU A 316 21.64 -8.49 32.49
CA GLU A 316 21.11 -7.30 33.15
C GLU A 316 21.98 -6.03 32.94
N PRO A 317 23.34 -6.10 32.98
CA PRO A 317 24.16 -4.93 32.66
C PRO A 317 23.96 -4.40 31.23
N ALA A 318 23.70 -5.28 30.26
CA ALA A 318 23.45 -4.89 28.88
C ALA A 318 22.11 -4.14 28.72
N LEU A 319 21.06 -4.59 29.44
CA LEU A 319 19.78 -3.86 29.53
C LEU A 319 19.98 -2.46 30.11
N LYS A 320 20.72 -2.34 31.22
CA LYS A 320 21.03 -1.03 31.84
C LYS A 320 21.77 -0.11 30.87
N GLN A 321 22.73 -0.65 30.12
CA GLN A 321 23.45 0.11 29.10
C GLN A 321 22.52 0.56 27.95
N LEU A 322 21.60 -0.30 27.50
CA LEU A 322 20.60 0.05 26.49
C LEU A 322 19.71 1.22 26.96
N ILE A 323 19.21 1.16 28.20
CA ILE A 323 18.39 2.23 28.78
C ILE A 323 19.20 3.52 28.90
N ALA A 324 20.46 3.45 29.36
CA ALA A 324 21.35 4.62 29.43
C ALA A 324 21.58 5.25 28.04
N ASN A 325 21.78 4.44 27.01
CA ASN A 325 21.91 4.92 25.62
C ASN A 325 20.62 5.61 25.15
N LEU A 326 19.44 5.07 25.48
CA LEU A 326 18.16 5.70 25.17
C LEU A 326 18.00 7.05 25.89
N GLN A 327 18.35 7.12 27.18
CA GLN A 327 18.31 8.36 27.95
C GLN A 327 19.22 9.45 27.37
N ASN A 328 20.43 9.06 26.93
CA ASN A 328 21.42 10.00 26.40
C ASN A 328 21.06 10.46 24.97
N PHE A 329 20.75 9.53 24.07
CA PHE A 329 20.63 9.84 22.64
C PHE A 329 19.20 10.09 22.18
N ARG A 330 18.18 9.46 22.79
CA ARG A 330 16.77 9.69 22.49
C ARG A 330 16.20 10.75 23.42
N SER A 331 16.88 11.89 23.52
CA SER A 331 16.55 12.99 24.44
C SER A 331 16.08 14.26 23.71
N PRO A 332 15.07 14.99 24.22
CA PRO A 332 14.72 16.33 23.74
C PRO A 332 15.92 17.30 23.72
N LEU A 333 16.86 17.08 24.63
CA LEU A 333 18.07 17.88 24.82
C LEU A 333 19.30 17.20 24.21
N ALA A 334 19.13 16.17 23.37
CA ALA A 334 20.24 15.47 22.74
C ALA A 334 21.09 16.45 21.91
N SER A 335 22.41 16.44 22.16
CA SER A 335 23.38 17.22 21.40
C SER A 335 23.55 16.69 19.97
N ASN A 336 23.44 15.37 19.77
CA ASN A 336 23.56 14.72 18.47
C ASN A 336 22.19 14.28 17.91
N VAL A 337 21.52 15.19 17.19
CA VAL A 337 20.24 14.92 16.51
C VAL A 337 20.36 13.99 15.29
N ARG A 338 21.58 13.67 14.84
CA ARG A 338 21.82 12.75 13.72
C ARG A 338 21.91 11.28 14.18
N HIS A 339 22.03 11.05 15.48
CA HIS A 339 22.12 9.71 16.07
C HIS A 339 20.90 8.85 15.68
N ALA A 340 21.12 7.55 15.43
CA ALA A 340 20.08 6.63 14.97
C ALA A 340 18.88 6.58 15.95
N LEU A 341 19.16 6.42 17.26
CA LEU A 341 18.12 6.41 18.30
C LEU A 341 17.29 7.70 18.38
N TYR A 342 17.84 8.85 17.97
CA TYR A 342 17.09 10.12 17.96
C TYR A 342 16.10 10.19 16.79
N ARG A 343 16.52 9.68 15.62
CA ARG A 343 15.75 9.73 14.37
C ARG A 343 14.72 8.60 14.24
N ALA A 344 14.98 7.45 14.86
CA ALA A 344 14.11 6.27 14.78
C ALA A 344 12.67 6.56 15.24
N GLN A 345 11.68 6.07 14.50
CA GLN A 345 10.25 6.12 14.84
C GLN A 345 9.81 7.50 15.38
N ALA A 346 10.01 8.55 14.58
CA ALA A 346 9.74 9.92 14.98
C ALA A 346 8.26 10.16 15.29
N GLU A 347 7.37 9.58 14.49
CA GLU A 347 5.91 9.61 14.67
C GLU A 347 5.52 9.02 16.03
N ARG A 348 6.11 7.88 16.43
CA ARG A 348 5.84 7.26 17.74
C ARG A 348 6.32 8.11 18.91
N TRP A 349 7.41 8.86 18.74
CA TRP A 349 7.80 9.86 19.75
C TRP A 349 6.76 10.97 19.83
N MET A 350 6.35 11.53 18.69
CA MET A 350 5.33 12.58 18.65
C MET A 350 4.02 12.11 19.29
N GLN A 351 3.56 10.91 18.95
CA GLN A 351 2.39 10.27 19.57
C GLN A 351 2.53 10.19 21.09
N THR A 352 3.71 9.80 21.60
CA THR A 352 3.96 9.77 23.06
C THR A 352 3.73 11.15 23.70
N LEU A 353 4.22 12.23 23.07
CA LEU A 353 4.06 13.59 23.58
C LEU A 353 2.60 14.04 23.51
N VAL A 354 1.87 13.70 22.44
CA VAL A 354 0.46 14.05 22.29
C VAL A 354 -0.41 13.29 23.30
N CYS A 355 -0.11 12.02 23.55
CA CYS A 355 -0.79 11.24 24.60
C CYS A 355 -0.48 11.71 26.02
N GLN A 356 0.64 12.42 26.26
CA GLN A 356 0.92 12.97 27.60
C GLN A 356 -0.03 14.13 27.92
N ASP A 357 -0.32 14.96 26.92
CA ASP A 357 -1.20 16.10 27.08
C ASP A 357 -1.80 16.50 25.73
N VAL A 358 -2.94 15.89 25.40
CA VAL A 358 -3.64 16.15 24.13
C VAL A 358 -4.16 17.59 24.05
N THR A 359 -4.31 18.26 25.19
CA THR A 359 -4.78 19.65 25.24
C THR A 359 -3.76 20.63 24.65
N ARG A 360 -2.50 20.22 24.50
CA ARG A 360 -1.47 20.96 23.76
C ARG A 360 -1.76 21.06 22.27
N ILE A 361 -2.50 20.11 21.72
CA ILE A 361 -2.97 20.13 20.33
C ILE A 361 -4.21 21.00 20.24
N ASP A 362 -5.21 20.71 21.08
CA ASP A 362 -6.43 21.49 21.16
C ASP A 362 -7.04 21.39 22.56
N ILE A 363 -7.33 22.53 23.20
CA ILE A 363 -7.90 22.61 24.55
C ILE A 363 -9.29 21.95 24.66
N SER A 364 -9.98 21.81 23.53
CA SER A 364 -11.27 21.15 23.46
C SER A 364 -11.18 19.62 23.56
N LEU A 365 -10.00 19.02 23.39
CA LEU A 365 -9.81 17.58 23.54
C LEU A 365 -9.75 17.17 25.02
N ASP A 366 -10.27 15.98 25.32
CA ASP A 366 -10.33 15.44 26.67
C ASP A 366 -9.05 14.61 26.98
N PRO A 367 -8.20 15.04 27.92
CA PRO A 367 -6.98 14.33 28.27
C PRO A 367 -7.21 12.99 29.00
N GLU A 368 -8.39 12.75 29.58
CA GLU A 368 -8.68 11.51 30.29
C GLU A 368 -8.98 10.33 29.33
N HIS A 369 -9.39 10.66 28.10
CA HIS A 369 -9.90 9.69 27.13
C HIS A 369 -9.09 9.75 25.84
N VAL A 370 -7.85 9.25 25.91
CA VAL A 370 -6.96 9.11 24.75
C VAL A 370 -6.60 7.64 24.59
N TYR A 371 -6.87 7.08 23.41
CA TYR A 371 -6.67 5.67 23.11
C TYR A 371 -5.71 5.51 21.94
N GLU A 372 -4.74 4.62 22.13
CA GLU A 372 -3.80 4.17 21.11
C GLU A 372 -4.23 2.80 20.59
N GLN A 373 -3.93 2.49 19.33
CA GLN A 373 -4.04 1.11 18.77
C GLN A 373 -5.43 0.44 18.96
N ILE A 374 -6.50 1.16 18.66
CA ILE A 374 -7.88 0.69 18.88
C ILE A 374 -8.32 -0.47 17.97
N PHE A 375 -7.67 -0.66 16.83
CA PHE A 375 -8.05 -1.67 15.83
C PHE A 375 -7.22 -2.93 16.00
N ALA A 376 -7.85 -4.09 15.85
CA ALA A 376 -7.15 -5.37 15.77
C ALA A 376 -6.25 -5.39 14.53
N GLN A 377 -5.02 -5.86 14.71
CA GLN A 377 -4.06 -5.95 13.62
C GLN A 377 -4.45 -7.11 12.70
N VAL A 378 -4.96 -6.79 11.51
CA VAL A 378 -5.27 -7.78 10.47
C VAL A 378 -4.07 -7.87 9.51
N ALA A 379 -3.59 -9.09 9.25
CA ALA A 379 -2.48 -9.31 8.32
C ALA A 379 -2.80 -8.70 6.94
N GLY A 380 -1.87 -7.90 6.40
CA GLY A 380 -2.02 -7.23 5.11
C GLY A 380 -2.79 -5.90 5.14
N GLN A 381 -3.33 -5.46 6.29
CA GLN A 381 -3.86 -4.10 6.42
C GLN A 381 -2.78 -3.18 6.98
N HIS A 382 -2.30 -2.27 6.13
CA HIS A 382 -1.49 -1.14 6.58
C HIS A 382 -2.37 -0.10 7.27
N GLY A 383 -1.91 0.36 8.42
CA GLY A 383 -2.48 1.48 9.13
C GLY A 383 -3.13 1.10 10.46
N ILE A 384 -2.43 1.42 11.55
CA ILE A 384 -3.01 1.51 12.89
C ILE A 384 -3.31 2.99 13.11
N LEU A 385 -4.56 3.35 13.41
CA LEU A 385 -4.92 4.71 13.79
C LEU A 385 -3.98 5.16 14.92
N ASP A 386 -3.35 6.31 14.74
CA ASP A 386 -2.39 6.80 15.73
C ASP A 386 -3.07 7.04 17.07
N LEU A 387 -4.14 7.86 17.10
CA LEU A 387 -4.91 8.16 18.30
C LEU A 387 -6.41 8.35 18.02
N LEU A 388 -7.22 7.84 18.96
CA LEU A 388 -8.63 8.15 19.09
C LEU A 388 -8.86 8.88 20.42
N CYS A 389 -9.58 9.99 20.37
CA CYS A 389 -9.95 10.80 21.52
C CYS A 389 -11.41 11.26 21.42
N VAL A 390 -11.84 12.03 22.41
CA VAL A 390 -13.12 12.72 22.43
C VAL A 390 -12.89 14.18 22.80
N THR A 391 -13.73 15.08 22.29
CA THR A 391 -13.78 16.46 22.78
C THR A 391 -14.50 16.53 24.12
N ARG A 392 -14.34 17.64 24.84
CA ARG A 392 -15.12 17.99 26.03
C ARG A 392 -16.62 18.08 25.75
N SER A 393 -17.02 18.33 24.50
CA SER A 393 -18.41 18.27 24.05
C SER A 393 -18.88 16.84 23.74
N ARG A 394 -18.04 15.82 23.96
CA ARG A 394 -18.30 14.40 23.71
C ARG A 394 -18.38 13.99 22.24
N ARG A 395 -17.76 14.77 21.34
CA ARG A 395 -17.63 14.41 19.92
C ARG A 395 -16.33 13.62 19.71
N LEU A 396 -16.39 12.50 18.99
CA LEU A 396 -15.19 11.72 18.67
C LEU A 396 -14.19 12.54 17.85
N ALA A 397 -12.90 12.30 18.07
CA ALA A 397 -11.82 12.92 17.32
C ALA A 397 -10.73 11.89 17.01
N ILE A 398 -10.36 11.77 15.74
CA ILE A 398 -9.16 11.02 15.33
C ILE A 398 -8.00 12.00 15.18
N LEU A 399 -6.80 11.60 15.62
CA LEU A 399 -5.59 12.38 15.42
C LEU A 399 -4.61 11.51 14.63
N GLU A 400 -4.21 11.98 13.45
CA GLU A 400 -3.24 11.34 12.58
C GLU A 400 -1.96 12.18 12.54
N LEU A 401 -0.82 11.57 12.85
CA LEU A 401 0.44 12.27 13.09
C LEU A 401 1.49 11.92 12.05
N LYS A 402 2.21 12.93 11.53
CA LYS A 402 3.37 12.72 10.66
C LYS A 402 4.53 13.60 11.08
N ALA A 403 5.71 13.00 11.26
CA ALA A 403 6.92 13.75 11.59
C ALA A 403 7.65 14.24 10.34
N THR A 404 7.41 13.62 9.18
CA THR A 404 7.92 14.00 7.88
C THR A 404 6.80 14.31 6.90
N GLU A 405 7.16 14.96 5.80
CA GLU A 405 6.21 15.22 4.73
C GLU A 405 5.64 13.91 4.16
N ASN A 406 4.32 13.90 3.97
CA ASN A 406 3.57 12.75 3.46
C ASN A 406 2.37 13.25 2.65
N VAL A 407 2.31 12.87 1.38
CA VAL A 407 1.25 13.29 0.44
C VAL A 407 -0.09 12.59 0.71
N ASP A 408 -0.06 11.38 1.23
CA ASP A 408 -1.22 10.52 1.48
C ASP A 408 -1.90 10.78 2.82
N LEU A 409 -1.32 11.66 3.66
CA LEU A 409 -1.82 11.97 5.01
C LEU A 409 -3.35 12.19 5.05
N PRO A 410 -3.98 12.98 4.16
CA PRO A 410 -5.43 13.15 4.17
C PRO A 410 -6.21 11.84 3.94
N PHE A 411 -5.76 11.00 3.01
CA PHE A 411 -6.44 9.73 2.68
C PHE A 411 -6.18 8.65 3.71
N GLN A 412 -5.00 8.63 4.33
CA GLN A 412 -4.74 7.79 5.49
C GLN A 412 -5.69 8.13 6.64
N ALA A 413 -5.89 9.42 6.94
CA ALA A 413 -6.85 9.83 7.95
C ALA A 413 -8.31 9.52 7.57
N ALA A 414 -8.66 9.69 6.29
CA ALA A 414 -9.99 9.39 5.76
C ALA A 414 -10.37 7.90 5.86
N ASP A 415 -9.38 6.99 5.70
CA ASP A 415 -9.56 5.56 5.93
C ASP A 415 -10.00 5.27 7.36
N TYR A 416 -9.29 5.84 8.34
CA TYR A 416 -9.64 5.64 9.75
C TYR A 416 -10.96 6.32 10.10
N TRP A 417 -11.20 7.53 9.59
CA TRP A 417 -12.45 8.24 9.83
C TRP A 417 -13.65 7.40 9.41
N SER A 418 -13.58 6.76 8.24
CA SER A 418 -14.66 5.89 7.73
C SER A 418 -14.90 4.69 8.64
N ARG A 419 -13.84 4.05 9.13
CA ARG A 419 -13.93 2.91 10.08
C ARG A 419 -14.51 3.35 11.43
N ILE A 420 -14.03 4.46 11.99
CA ILE A 420 -14.54 5.02 13.25
C ILE A 420 -16.01 5.41 13.11
N ARG A 421 -16.38 6.07 12.01
CA ARG A 421 -17.76 6.49 11.74
C ARG A 421 -18.68 5.28 11.66
N TRP A 422 -18.23 4.19 11.06
CA TRP A 422 -18.98 2.94 11.04
C TRP A 422 -19.16 2.36 12.46
N HIS A 423 -18.08 2.21 13.25
CA HIS A 423 -18.18 1.72 14.63
C HIS A 423 -19.03 2.62 15.53
N GLN A 424 -19.00 3.94 15.31
CA GLN A 424 -19.84 4.90 16.01
C GLN A 424 -21.32 4.65 15.73
N SER A 425 -21.69 4.37 14.46
CA SER A 425 -23.10 4.10 14.10
C SER A 425 -23.61 2.77 14.65
N GLN A 426 -22.71 1.83 14.94
CA GLN A 426 -23.02 0.54 15.58
C GLN A 426 -22.99 0.61 17.12
N ALA A 427 -22.70 1.77 17.71
CA ALA A 427 -22.48 1.94 19.15
C ALA A 427 -21.39 1.01 19.74
N ASP A 428 -20.40 0.62 18.91
CA ASP A 428 -19.36 -0.33 19.32
C ASP A 428 -18.46 0.23 20.42
N PHE A 429 -18.17 1.53 20.45
CA PHE A 429 -17.25 2.10 21.45
C PHE A 429 -17.70 1.81 22.89
N ALA A 430 -18.99 1.98 23.19
CA ALA A 430 -19.55 1.66 24.50
C ALA A 430 -19.50 0.15 24.77
N ARG A 431 -19.87 -0.68 23.79
CA ARG A 431 -19.87 -2.15 23.88
C ARG A 431 -18.47 -2.73 24.15
N TYR A 432 -17.43 -2.13 23.57
CA TYR A 432 -16.03 -2.55 23.73
C TYR A 432 -15.32 -1.86 24.91
N GLY A 433 -16.02 -1.01 25.67
CA GLY A 433 -15.53 -0.40 26.92
C GLY A 433 -14.72 0.89 26.76
N TYR A 434 -14.80 1.53 25.59
CA TYR A 434 -14.21 2.86 25.36
C TYR A 434 -15.12 3.97 25.91
N PHE A 435 -14.51 5.07 26.36
CA PHE A 435 -15.20 6.27 26.88
C PHE A 435 -16.21 5.98 28.01
N PRO A 436 -15.79 5.30 29.10
CA PRO A 436 -16.70 4.89 30.17
C PRO A 436 -17.38 6.09 30.83
N GLY A 437 -18.70 6.00 31.03
CA GLY A 437 -19.48 7.08 31.66
C GLY A 437 -19.76 8.29 30.75
N LEU A 438 -19.32 8.25 29.48
CA LEU A 438 -19.62 9.29 28.50
C LEU A 438 -20.70 8.83 27.51
N GLU A 439 -21.68 9.69 27.30
CA GLU A 439 -22.60 9.58 26.17
C GLU A 439 -22.01 10.33 24.97
N LEU A 440 -21.54 9.58 23.98
CA LEU A 440 -20.91 10.15 22.79
C LEU A 440 -21.95 10.81 21.88
N GLN A 441 -21.60 11.95 21.29
CA GLN A 441 -22.42 12.57 20.26
C GLN A 441 -22.52 11.67 19.02
N SER A 442 -23.65 11.75 18.33
CA SER A 442 -23.86 11.09 17.03
C SER A 442 -23.24 11.84 15.84
N ALA A 443 -22.72 13.05 16.07
CA ALA A 443 -22.04 13.86 15.05
C ALA A 443 -20.81 13.12 14.47
N PRO A 444 -20.49 13.28 13.18
CA PRO A 444 -19.31 12.65 12.58
C PRO A 444 -18.02 13.03 13.33
N PRO A 445 -17.04 12.11 13.44
CA PRO A 445 -15.79 12.39 14.14
C PRO A 445 -15.03 13.56 13.51
N LEU A 446 -14.35 14.35 14.35
CA LEU A 446 -13.34 15.32 13.90
C LEU A 446 -12.08 14.60 13.43
N VAL A 447 -11.38 15.19 12.46
CA VAL A 447 -10.10 14.68 11.96
C VAL A 447 -9.01 15.71 12.19
N TYR A 448 -8.05 15.39 13.06
CA TYR A 448 -6.88 16.22 13.29
C TYR A 448 -5.69 15.69 12.49
N LEU A 449 -5.17 16.49 11.57
CA LEU A 449 -3.91 16.20 10.87
C LEU A 449 -2.79 16.97 11.57
N ILE A 450 -1.87 16.25 12.20
CA ILE A 450 -0.83 16.85 13.04
C ILE A 450 0.54 16.59 12.41
N ALA A 451 1.25 17.67 12.07
CA ALA A 451 2.61 17.57 11.55
C ALA A 451 3.39 18.83 11.92
N PRO A 452 4.74 18.82 11.84
CA PRO A 452 5.49 20.05 11.89
C PRO A 452 5.03 20.99 10.78
N ALA A 453 4.90 22.28 11.08
CA ALA A 453 4.26 23.27 10.22
C ALA A 453 4.87 23.32 8.80
N LEU A 454 6.18 23.11 8.67
CA LEU A 454 6.90 23.14 7.40
C LEU A 454 6.97 21.76 6.71
N ARG A 455 6.26 20.76 7.23
CA ARG A 455 6.25 19.37 6.73
C ARG A 455 4.89 18.95 6.20
N PHE A 456 3.91 19.85 6.13
CA PHE A 456 2.70 19.56 5.35
C PHE A 456 3.04 19.60 3.86
N HIS A 457 2.62 18.57 3.13
CA HIS A 457 2.83 18.53 1.70
C HIS A 457 1.97 19.61 1.01
N PRO A 458 2.47 20.34 0.00
CA PRO A 458 1.74 21.46 -0.63
C PRO A 458 0.38 21.08 -1.22
N THR A 459 0.18 19.81 -1.58
CA THR A 459 -1.08 19.32 -2.16
C THR A 459 -2.14 18.95 -1.12
N THR A 460 -1.85 19.01 0.18
CA THR A 460 -2.80 18.65 1.24
C THR A 460 -4.15 19.37 1.06
N ASP A 461 -4.15 20.68 0.82
CA ASP A 461 -5.38 21.46 0.62
C ASP A 461 -6.13 21.07 -0.66
N THR A 462 -5.39 20.72 -1.72
CA THR A 462 -5.99 20.21 -2.96
C THR A 462 -6.69 18.88 -2.74
N LEU A 463 -6.07 17.96 -2.01
CA LEU A 463 -6.62 16.63 -1.76
C LEU A 463 -7.83 16.68 -0.82
N GLN A 464 -7.79 17.54 0.20
CA GLN A 464 -8.93 17.72 1.12
C GLN A 464 -10.21 18.14 0.40
N ARG A 465 -10.13 18.92 -0.68
CA ARG A 465 -11.29 19.31 -1.49
C ARG A 465 -12.04 18.12 -2.10
N TYR A 466 -11.42 16.95 -2.19
CA TYR A 466 -12.03 15.73 -2.73
C TYR A 466 -12.69 14.85 -1.65
N LEU A 467 -12.42 15.10 -0.37
CA LEU A 467 -12.99 14.35 0.74
C LEU A 467 -14.43 14.81 1.06
N SER A 468 -15.20 13.94 1.70
CA SER A 468 -16.57 14.22 2.12
C SER A 468 -16.66 15.49 2.97
N ARG A 469 -17.72 16.28 2.77
CA ARG A 469 -17.97 17.51 3.55
C ARG A 469 -18.32 17.24 5.01
N ASP A 470 -18.79 16.03 5.32
CA ASP A 470 -19.05 15.60 6.69
C ASP A 470 -17.75 15.37 7.50
N MET A 471 -16.62 15.24 6.79
CA MET A 471 -15.31 15.09 7.38
C MET A 471 -14.72 16.46 7.67
N GLU A 472 -14.91 16.92 8.89
CA GLU A 472 -14.31 18.16 9.39
C GLU A 472 -12.84 17.91 9.75
N ILE A 473 -11.95 18.44 8.91
CA ILE A 473 -10.50 18.28 9.04
C ILE A 473 -9.89 19.54 9.64
N ILE A 474 -9.10 19.37 10.70
CA ILE A 474 -8.36 20.42 11.40
C ILE A 474 -6.86 20.13 11.20
N ARG A 475 -6.16 21.02 10.51
CA ARG A 475 -4.70 20.95 10.35
C ARG A 475 -4.02 21.63 11.52
N VAL A 476 -3.17 20.90 12.23
CA VAL A 476 -2.38 21.43 13.36
C VAL A 476 -0.91 21.43 13.00
N GLY A 477 -0.36 22.63 12.80
CA GLY A 477 1.06 22.82 12.54
C GLY A 477 1.85 22.96 13.83
N LEU A 478 2.76 22.03 14.10
CA LEU A 478 3.67 22.08 15.26
C LEU A 478 4.97 22.83 14.93
N ALA A 479 5.63 23.38 15.95
CA ALA A 479 7.00 23.87 15.79
C ALA A 479 7.97 22.74 15.41
N GLU A 480 8.98 23.00 14.57
CA GLU A 480 9.99 21.99 14.17
C GLU A 480 10.73 21.37 15.38
N SER A 481 10.83 22.11 16.49
CA SER A 481 11.40 21.65 17.75
C SER A 481 10.44 20.82 18.62
N TRP A 482 9.37 20.24 18.05
CA TRP A 482 8.30 19.53 18.79
C TRP A 482 8.79 18.46 19.77
N ARG A 483 9.97 17.85 19.55
CA ARG A 483 10.59 16.91 20.50
C ARG A 483 10.91 17.53 21.87
N ARG A 484 11.08 18.85 21.94
CA ARG A 484 11.30 19.64 23.16
C ARG A 484 10.02 20.06 23.86
N GLY A 485 8.87 19.85 23.23
CA GLY A 485 7.58 20.27 23.72
C GLY A 485 6.65 20.59 22.56
N LEU A 486 5.40 20.20 22.69
CA LEU A 486 4.37 20.48 21.70
C LEU A 486 4.00 21.96 21.76
N ARG A 487 4.29 22.67 20.68
CA ARG A 487 3.91 24.07 20.50
C ARG A 487 3.21 24.21 19.15
N VAL A 488 1.93 24.54 19.19
CA VAL A 488 1.10 24.75 18.01
C VAL A 488 1.39 26.13 17.42
N MET A 489 1.73 26.16 16.14
CA MET A 489 2.01 27.36 15.33
C MET A 489 0.75 27.84 14.62
N PHE A 490 -0.09 26.91 14.14
CA PHE A 490 -1.39 27.23 13.57
C PHE A 490 -2.37 26.07 13.77
N ARG A 491 -3.66 26.41 13.72
CA ARG A 491 -4.79 25.49 13.58
C ARG A 491 -5.67 26.04 12.46
N GLN A 492 -5.96 25.25 11.44
CA GLN A 492 -6.70 25.66 10.25
C GLN A 492 -7.72 24.61 9.83
#